data_AF-A0A1Q8ASC7-F1
#
_entry.id   AF-A0A1Q8ASC7-F1
#
_cell.length_a   1.000
_cell.length_b   1.000
_cell.length_c   1.000
_cell.angle_alpha   90.00
_cell.angle_beta   90.00
_cell.angle_gamma   90.00
#
_symmetry.space_group_name_H-M   'P 1'
#
loop_
_entity.id
_entity.type
_entity.pdbx_description
1 polymer ?
#
loop_
_entity_poly.entity_id
_entity_poly.type
_entity_poly.pdbx_seq_one_letter_code
_entity_poly.pdbx_strand_id
1 'polypeptide(L)'
;IAVVFVILHTYLAIWVRDYVNRKLSEIPGYRAHVQTVTLHLWRGAYQIHNIDIRKTSGKVPVPFFSAPLVDFSVQWHALIFEHAAVGNMEIHRAKMNLVNGPTNETRQTEVDAPWAQKIKQLYPLKINRFAVHDGEIHYRDYTREPAEDIPFDRVEMVGTNFTNSKKLSKSLIADIRIEGRPMRAGDARAQISLDPYTARPTFAFNLEVKELPVVKLNEFAQAHGGFTFKEGTFKMAMEASARSGAYQGYVEPVFDHMVIFNEKSAENPA
;
A
#
# COMPACT_ATOMS: atom_id res chain seq x y z
N ILE A 1 -3.74 13.35 -42.20
CA ILE A 1 -2.91 12.47 -41.33
C ILE A 1 -3.01 12.89 -39.86
N ALA A 2 -2.68 14.13 -39.50
CA ALA A 2 -2.76 14.61 -38.11
C ALA A 2 -4.16 14.45 -37.47
N VAL A 3 -5.23 14.82 -38.17
CA VAL A 3 -6.62 14.65 -37.69
C VAL A 3 -6.96 13.19 -37.42
N VAL A 4 -6.59 12.28 -38.33
CA VAL A 4 -6.82 10.83 -38.16
C VAL A 4 -6.07 10.30 -36.94
N PHE A 5 -4.83 10.73 -36.74
CA PHE A 5 -4.05 10.35 -35.56
C PHE A 5 -4.71 10.82 -34.26
N VAL A 6 -5.18 12.07 -34.19
CA VAL A 6 -5.87 12.61 -33.01
C VAL A 6 -7.17 11.85 -32.72
N ILE A 7 -7.97 11.52 -33.75
CA ILE A 7 -9.20 10.74 -33.60
C ILE A 7 -8.88 9.34 -33.07
N LEU A 8 -7.90 8.64 -33.67
CA LEU A 8 -7.52 7.30 -33.25
C LEU A 8 -6.98 7.30 -31.81
N HIS A 9 -6.13 8.27 -31.48
CA HIS A 9 -5.57 8.43 -30.14
C HIS A 9 -6.67 8.64 -29.09
N THR A 10 -7.62 9.53 -29.37
CA THR A 10 -8.74 9.83 -28.47
C THR A 10 -9.65 8.62 -28.29
N TYR A 11 -9.99 7.92 -29.38
CA TYR A 11 -10.80 6.70 -29.32
C TYR A 11 -10.10 5.61 -28.50
N LEU A 12 -8.79 5.43 -28.71
CA LEU A 12 -7.99 4.47 -27.95
C LEU A 12 -7.97 4.82 -26.46
N ALA A 13 -7.83 6.10 -26.10
CA ALA A 13 -7.84 6.54 -24.69
C ALA A 13 -9.18 6.22 -24.00
N ILE A 14 -10.31 6.46 -24.68
CA ILE A 14 -11.65 6.12 -24.19
C ILE A 14 -11.78 4.60 -24.04
N TRP A 15 -11.35 3.84 -25.05
CA TRP A 15 -11.40 2.38 -25.03
C TRP A 15 -10.57 1.79 -23.88
N VAL A 16 -9.36 2.31 -23.64
CA VAL A 16 -8.50 1.88 -22.52
C VAL A 16 -9.16 2.22 -21.19
N ARG A 17 -9.75 3.41 -21.03
CA ARG A 17 -10.51 3.77 -19.81
C ARG A 17 -11.62 2.76 -19.53
N ASP A 18 -12.43 2.43 -20.53
CA ASP A 18 -13.54 1.51 -20.38
C ASP A 18 -13.06 0.07 -20.11
N TYR A 19 -11.95 -0.33 -20.74
CA TYR A 19 -11.27 -1.59 -20.45
C TYR A 19 -10.81 -1.67 -18.99
N VAL A 20 -10.16 -0.62 -18.48
CA VAL A 20 -9.67 -0.54 -17.09
C VAL A 20 -10.84 -0.62 -16.11
N ASN A 21 -11.88 0.19 -16.31
CA ASN A 21 -13.09 0.20 -15.48
C ASN A 21 -13.74 -1.18 -15.41
N ARG A 22 -13.91 -1.84 -16.56
CA ARG A 22 -14.47 -3.20 -16.64
C ARG A 22 -13.59 -4.19 -15.88
N LYS A 23 -12.29 -4.22 -16.15
CA LYS A 23 -11.38 -5.23 -15.58
C LYS A 23 -11.22 -5.11 -14.07
N LEU A 24 -11.18 -3.90 -13.54
CA LEU A 24 -11.14 -3.69 -12.10
C LEU A 24 -12.50 -3.95 -11.42
N SER A 25 -13.61 -3.73 -12.11
CA SER A 25 -14.95 -4.05 -11.58
C SER A 25 -15.29 -5.56 -11.65
N GLU A 26 -14.46 -6.37 -12.32
CA GLU A 26 -14.54 -7.83 -12.26
C GLU A 26 -13.94 -8.39 -10.94
N ILE A 27 -13.36 -7.55 -10.06
CA ILE A 27 -12.92 -7.96 -8.73
C ILE A 27 -14.18 -8.20 -7.87
N PRO A 28 -14.40 -9.41 -7.34
CA PRO A 28 -15.57 -9.69 -6.52
C PRO A 28 -15.71 -8.73 -5.34
N GLY A 29 -16.90 -8.15 -5.16
CA GLY A 29 -17.18 -7.24 -4.06
C GLY A 29 -16.67 -5.80 -4.23
N TYR A 30 -16.08 -5.46 -5.38
CA TYR A 30 -15.59 -4.11 -5.65
C TYR A 30 -16.12 -3.55 -6.96
N ARG A 31 -16.25 -2.22 -7.01
CA ARG A 31 -16.53 -1.46 -8.22
C ARG A 31 -15.47 -0.39 -8.37
N ALA A 32 -14.87 -0.32 -9.54
CA ALA A 32 -13.87 0.68 -9.87
C ALA A 32 -14.46 1.75 -10.78
N HIS A 33 -14.00 2.98 -10.59
CA HIS A 33 -14.28 4.10 -11.46
C HIS A 33 -12.97 4.84 -11.76
N VAL A 34 -12.73 5.09 -13.03
CA VAL A 34 -11.64 5.88 -13.58
C VAL A 34 -12.25 7.02 -14.37
N GLN A 35 -11.87 8.24 -14.04
CA GLN A 35 -12.38 9.42 -14.73
C GLN A 35 -11.86 9.49 -16.17
N THR A 36 -10.54 9.37 -16.35
CA THR A 36 -9.91 9.54 -17.67
C THR A 36 -8.62 8.73 -17.77
N VAL A 37 -8.28 8.33 -18.98
CA VAL A 37 -6.97 7.76 -19.31
C VAL A 37 -6.28 8.66 -20.33
N THR A 38 -4.99 8.92 -20.12
CA THR A 38 -4.14 9.63 -21.09
C THR A 38 -3.12 8.65 -21.64
N LEU A 39 -2.98 8.59 -22.96
CA LEU A 39 -1.99 7.74 -23.61
C LEU A 39 -0.75 8.55 -23.97
N HIS A 40 0.42 7.99 -23.71
CA HIS A 40 1.71 8.56 -24.04
C HIS A 40 2.48 7.56 -24.91
N LEU A 41 2.03 7.40 -26.16
CA LEU A 41 2.52 6.37 -27.08
C LEU A 41 4.04 6.48 -27.34
N TRP A 42 4.57 7.70 -27.40
CA TRP A 42 5.99 7.98 -27.65
C TRP A 42 6.93 7.38 -26.57
N ARG A 43 6.46 7.30 -25.32
CA ARG A 43 7.18 6.62 -24.22
C ARG A 43 6.56 5.29 -23.83
N GLY A 44 5.60 4.77 -24.62
CA GLY A 44 4.98 3.47 -24.35
C GLY A 44 4.27 3.44 -23.00
N ALA A 45 3.46 4.45 -22.71
CA ALA A 45 2.84 4.59 -21.40
C ALA A 45 1.38 5.01 -21.46
N TYR A 46 0.66 4.78 -20.37
CA TYR A 46 -0.64 5.38 -20.14
C TYR A 46 -0.81 5.78 -18.68
N GLN A 47 -1.62 6.79 -18.46
CA GLN A 47 -1.94 7.36 -17.15
C GLN A 47 -3.41 7.17 -16.86
N ILE A 48 -3.72 6.70 -15.66
CA ILE A 48 -5.06 6.61 -15.11
C ILE A 48 -5.24 7.82 -14.19
N HIS A 49 -6.26 8.63 -14.46
CA HIS A 49 -6.57 9.82 -13.66
C HIS A 49 -7.80 9.57 -12.79
N ASN A 50 -7.67 9.94 -11.51
CA ASN A 50 -8.73 9.88 -10.50
C ASN A 50 -9.43 8.50 -10.48
N ILE A 51 -8.64 7.48 -10.12
CA ILE A 51 -9.16 6.15 -9.85
C ILE A 51 -9.77 6.13 -8.45
N ASP A 52 -10.92 5.49 -8.34
CA ASP A 52 -11.65 5.28 -7.10
C ASP A 52 -12.24 3.86 -7.13
N ILE A 53 -11.85 3.04 -6.15
CA ILE A 53 -12.31 1.66 -6.02
C ILE A 53 -13.06 1.54 -4.71
N ARG A 54 -14.34 1.16 -4.78
CA ARG A 54 -15.23 1.05 -3.63
C ARG A 54 -15.71 -0.37 -3.47
N LYS A 55 -15.88 -0.77 -2.22
CA LYS A 55 -16.60 -2.00 -1.91
C LYS A 55 -18.08 -1.83 -2.25
N THR A 56 -18.68 -2.84 -2.85
CA THR A 56 -20.10 -2.83 -3.24
C THR A 56 -21.01 -3.34 -2.12
N SER A 57 -20.46 -4.09 -1.15
CA SER A 57 -21.18 -4.65 -0.01
C SER A 57 -20.90 -3.91 1.31
N GLY A 58 -21.74 -4.13 2.32
CA GLY A 58 -21.52 -3.66 3.70
C GLY A 58 -21.64 -2.16 3.97
N LYS A 59 -21.97 -1.33 2.95
CA LYS A 59 -22.07 0.14 3.08
C LYS A 59 -20.85 0.77 3.77
N VAL A 60 -19.65 0.29 3.45
CA VAL A 60 -18.40 0.86 3.97
C VAL A 60 -18.29 2.32 3.50
N PRO A 61 -18.14 3.31 4.41
CA PRO A 61 -18.31 4.73 4.08
C PRO A 61 -17.11 5.35 3.33
N VAL A 62 -16.04 4.58 3.14
CA VAL A 62 -14.79 5.02 2.52
C VAL A 62 -14.42 4.11 1.35
N PRO A 63 -13.78 4.64 0.29
CA PRO A 63 -13.26 3.79 -0.79
C PRO A 63 -12.18 2.86 -0.26
N PHE A 64 -11.96 1.73 -0.93
CA PHE A 64 -10.83 0.86 -0.66
C PHE A 64 -9.51 1.48 -1.07
N PHE A 65 -9.48 1.98 -2.30
CA PHE A 65 -8.30 2.57 -2.89
C PHE A 65 -8.73 3.74 -3.76
N SER A 66 -8.03 4.85 -3.67
CA SER A 66 -8.15 5.94 -4.61
C SER A 66 -6.79 6.56 -4.90
N ALA A 67 -6.61 7.10 -6.10
CA ALA A 67 -5.39 7.81 -6.47
C ALA A 67 -5.69 8.85 -7.55
N PRO A 68 -5.16 10.08 -7.43
CA PRO A 68 -5.24 11.08 -8.49
C PRO A 68 -4.55 10.66 -9.79
N LEU A 69 -3.44 9.93 -9.68
CA LEU A 69 -2.63 9.53 -10.83
C LEU A 69 -1.98 8.16 -10.61
N VAL A 70 -2.17 7.25 -11.57
CA VAL A 70 -1.38 6.03 -11.72
C VAL A 70 -0.77 6.01 -13.12
N ASP A 71 0.56 5.93 -13.21
CA ASP A 71 1.33 5.89 -14.47
C ASP A 71 1.86 4.48 -14.71
N PHE A 72 1.59 3.94 -15.89
CA PHE A 72 2.22 2.70 -16.36
C PHE A 72 3.10 3.02 -17.55
N SER A 73 4.36 2.60 -17.54
CA SER A 73 5.31 2.91 -18.62
C SER A 73 6.27 1.78 -18.95
N VAL A 74 6.60 1.63 -20.23
CA VAL A 74 7.62 0.67 -20.70
C VAL A 74 9.02 1.10 -20.22
N GLN A 75 9.83 0.14 -19.79
CA GLN A 75 11.27 0.34 -19.59
C GLN A 75 12.02 0.20 -20.92
N TRP A 76 12.18 1.31 -21.66
CA TRP A 76 12.80 1.29 -22.99
C TRP A 76 14.23 0.76 -22.99
N HIS A 77 15.03 1.11 -21.98
CA HIS A 77 16.39 0.60 -21.86
C HIS A 77 16.39 -0.94 -21.78
N ALA A 78 15.53 -1.50 -20.92
CA ALA A 78 15.38 -2.95 -20.79
C ALA A 78 14.86 -3.63 -22.06
N LEU A 79 13.96 -2.99 -22.79
CA LEU A 79 13.46 -3.53 -24.04
C LEU A 79 14.54 -3.53 -25.14
N ILE A 80 15.30 -2.43 -25.27
CA ILE A 80 16.26 -2.22 -26.37
C ILE A 80 17.57 -2.95 -26.11
N PHE A 81 18.13 -2.87 -24.90
CA PHE A 81 19.46 -3.38 -24.59
C PHE A 81 19.45 -4.76 -23.94
N GLU A 82 18.42 -5.09 -23.15
CA GLU A 82 18.32 -6.38 -22.44
C GLU A 82 17.30 -7.35 -23.06
N HIS A 83 16.59 -6.91 -24.11
CA HIS A 83 15.52 -7.66 -24.78
C HIS A 83 14.44 -8.16 -23.81
N ALA A 84 14.10 -7.34 -22.81
CA ALA A 84 13.13 -7.65 -21.78
C ALA A 84 11.94 -6.69 -21.85
N ALA A 85 10.75 -7.23 -22.12
CA ALA A 85 9.50 -6.47 -22.17
C ALA A 85 8.92 -6.29 -20.75
N VAL A 86 9.37 -5.24 -20.07
CA VAL A 86 9.01 -4.93 -18.68
C VAL A 86 8.66 -3.46 -18.52
N GLY A 87 7.99 -3.12 -17.41
CA GLY A 87 7.55 -1.75 -17.17
C GLY A 87 7.64 -1.27 -15.73
N ASN A 88 7.34 0.01 -15.58
CA ASN A 88 7.19 0.72 -14.32
C ASN A 88 5.72 0.97 -14.01
N MET A 89 5.39 1.02 -12.73
CA MET A 89 4.13 1.53 -12.21
C MET A 89 4.41 2.61 -11.17
N GLU A 90 3.90 3.81 -11.36
CA GLU A 90 4.05 4.91 -10.40
C GLU A 90 2.67 5.38 -9.94
N ILE A 91 2.49 5.51 -8.63
CA ILE A 91 1.23 5.87 -8.00
C ILE A 91 1.45 7.13 -7.17
N HIS A 92 0.70 8.19 -7.44
CA HIS A 92 0.84 9.44 -6.72
C HIS A 92 -0.36 9.69 -5.82
N ARG A 93 -0.10 10.03 -4.56
CA ARG A 93 -1.10 10.40 -3.55
C ARG A 93 -2.23 9.39 -3.43
N ALA A 94 -1.86 8.11 -3.43
CA ALA A 94 -2.84 7.05 -3.21
C ALA A 94 -3.34 7.10 -1.77
N LYS A 95 -4.64 6.83 -1.60
CA LYS A 95 -5.27 6.60 -0.30
C LYS A 95 -5.79 5.18 -0.27
N MET A 96 -5.31 4.40 0.69
CA MET A 96 -5.73 3.02 0.92
C MET A 96 -6.38 2.91 2.28
N ASN A 97 -7.61 2.39 2.33
CA ASN A 97 -8.35 2.26 3.56
C ASN A 97 -8.57 0.78 3.86
N LEU A 98 -7.99 0.30 4.95
CA LEU A 98 -8.20 -1.04 5.49
C LEU A 98 -9.25 -0.95 6.58
N VAL A 99 -10.41 -1.57 6.38
CA VAL A 99 -11.53 -1.46 7.33
C VAL A 99 -11.75 -2.79 8.03
N ASN A 100 -11.64 -2.83 9.35
CA ASN A 100 -12.06 -3.99 10.12
C ASN A 100 -13.59 -4.00 10.30
N GLY A 101 -14.16 -5.19 10.42
CA GLY A 101 -15.60 -5.39 10.57
C GLY A 101 -15.95 -6.79 11.07
N PRO A 102 -17.14 -6.96 11.67
CA PRO A 102 -17.57 -8.23 12.24
C PRO A 102 -17.92 -9.26 11.16
N THR A 103 -18.23 -8.80 9.94
CA THR A 103 -18.62 -9.64 8.81
C THR A 103 -17.71 -9.40 7.61
N ASN A 104 -17.61 -10.39 6.72
CA ASN A 104 -16.86 -10.26 5.48
C ASN A 104 -17.39 -9.15 4.57
N GLU A 105 -18.67 -8.78 4.68
CA GLU A 105 -19.26 -7.68 3.91
C GLU A 105 -18.78 -6.30 4.38
N THR A 106 -18.49 -6.15 5.67
CA THR A 106 -18.05 -4.89 6.28
C THR A 106 -16.52 -4.81 6.41
N ARG A 107 -15.81 -5.94 6.32
CA ARG A 107 -14.34 -6.01 6.39
C ARG A 107 -13.66 -5.78 5.03
N GLN A 108 -12.63 -4.94 5.01
CA GLN A 108 -11.86 -4.55 3.84
C GLN A 108 -10.36 -4.58 4.19
N THR A 109 -9.86 -5.75 4.57
CA THR A 109 -8.47 -5.92 5.04
C THR A 109 -7.60 -6.73 4.09
N GLU A 110 -8.20 -7.36 3.08
CA GLU A 110 -7.54 -8.38 2.26
C GLU A 110 -7.24 -7.86 0.85
N VAL A 111 -5.97 -7.94 0.48
CA VAL A 111 -5.49 -7.87 -0.91
C VAL A 111 -5.01 -9.26 -1.28
N ASP A 112 -5.80 -9.97 -2.07
CA ASP A 112 -5.65 -11.39 -2.34
C ASP A 112 -5.34 -11.69 -3.83
N ALA A 113 -5.35 -12.96 -4.21
CA ALA A 113 -5.01 -13.41 -5.57
C ALA A 113 -5.83 -12.73 -6.70
N PRO A 114 -7.15 -12.50 -6.56
CA PRO A 114 -7.93 -11.67 -7.48
C PRO A 114 -7.30 -10.32 -7.84
N TRP A 115 -6.78 -9.58 -6.85
CA TRP A 115 -6.15 -8.28 -7.10
C TRP A 115 -4.90 -8.41 -7.97
N ALA A 116 -4.00 -9.32 -7.60
CA ALA A 116 -2.77 -9.57 -8.36
C ALA A 116 -3.07 -10.00 -9.81
N GLN A 117 -4.10 -10.83 -10.01
CA GLN A 117 -4.53 -11.25 -11.35
C GLN A 117 -5.08 -10.09 -12.18
N LYS A 118 -5.89 -9.20 -11.60
CA LYS A 118 -6.44 -8.05 -12.33
C LYS A 118 -5.38 -7.02 -12.66
N ILE A 119 -4.45 -6.73 -11.76
CA ILE A 119 -3.30 -5.85 -12.04
C ILE A 119 -2.50 -6.39 -13.24
N LYS A 120 -2.24 -7.71 -13.28
CA LYS A 120 -1.58 -8.37 -14.41
C LYS A 120 -2.37 -8.28 -15.73
N GLN A 121 -3.71 -8.23 -15.68
CA GLN A 121 -4.55 -8.06 -16.87
C GLN A 121 -4.61 -6.61 -17.37
N LEU A 122 -4.41 -5.63 -16.48
CA LEU A 122 -4.38 -4.22 -16.84
C LEU A 122 -3.09 -3.85 -17.57
N TYR A 123 -1.97 -4.40 -17.10
CA TYR A 123 -0.67 -4.13 -17.67
C TYR A 123 -0.04 -5.41 -18.21
N PRO A 124 -0.03 -5.61 -19.55
CA PRO A 124 0.39 -6.87 -20.16
C PRO A 124 1.90 -7.15 -20.01
N LEU A 125 2.69 -6.13 -19.68
CA LEU A 125 4.11 -6.29 -19.35
C LEU A 125 4.29 -6.65 -17.89
N LYS A 126 5.35 -7.39 -17.58
CA LYS A 126 5.70 -7.63 -16.19
C LYS A 126 6.18 -6.32 -15.55
N ILE A 127 5.65 -5.99 -14.38
CA ILE A 127 6.11 -4.84 -13.60
C ILE A 127 7.48 -5.19 -13.01
N ASN A 128 8.49 -4.38 -13.31
CA ASN A 128 9.85 -4.55 -12.77
C ASN A 128 10.14 -3.59 -11.63
N ARG A 129 9.58 -2.38 -11.69
CA ARG A 129 9.62 -1.39 -10.62
C ARG A 129 8.22 -0.88 -10.36
N PHE A 130 7.87 -0.73 -9.09
CA PHE A 130 6.72 0.09 -8.72
C PHE A 130 7.15 1.15 -7.70
N ALA A 131 6.48 2.29 -7.72
CA ALA A 131 6.69 3.35 -6.74
C ALA A 131 5.36 3.98 -6.29
N VAL A 132 5.30 4.36 -5.02
CA VAL A 132 4.23 5.19 -4.45
C VAL A 132 4.86 6.47 -3.92
N HIS A 133 4.25 7.60 -4.26
CA HIS A 133 4.69 8.92 -3.85
C HIS A 133 3.60 9.62 -3.04
N ASP A 134 3.95 10.10 -1.85
CA ASP A 134 3.08 10.85 -0.94
C ASP A 134 1.73 10.14 -0.65
N GLY A 135 1.79 8.83 -0.40
CA GLY A 135 0.61 8.01 -0.12
C GLY A 135 0.08 8.14 1.31
N GLU A 136 -1.13 7.64 1.52
CA GLU A 136 -1.77 7.48 2.82
C GLU A 136 -2.37 6.07 2.93
N ILE A 137 -2.07 5.38 4.02
CA ILE A 137 -2.74 4.14 4.42
C ILE A 137 -3.48 4.42 5.71
N HIS A 138 -4.68 3.88 5.84
CA HIS A 138 -5.46 4.02 7.06
C HIS A 138 -6.04 2.69 7.45
N TYR A 139 -5.78 2.26 8.69
CA TYR A 139 -6.54 1.18 9.31
C TYR A 139 -7.71 1.78 10.08
N ARG A 140 -8.92 1.26 9.88
CA ARG A 140 -10.13 1.76 10.52
C ARG A 140 -10.97 0.67 11.13
N ASP A 141 -11.57 0.96 12.28
CA ASP A 141 -12.55 0.09 12.92
C ASP A 141 -13.77 0.93 13.35
N TYR A 142 -14.87 0.77 12.63
CA TYR A 142 -16.14 1.46 12.90
C TYR A 142 -17.03 0.73 13.90
N THR A 143 -16.58 -0.41 14.44
CA THR A 143 -17.37 -1.20 15.41
C THR A 143 -17.17 -0.75 16.86
N ARG A 144 -16.21 0.14 17.09
CA ARG A 144 -15.87 0.70 18.40
C ARG A 144 -16.39 2.12 18.54
N GLU A 145 -16.60 2.55 19.78
CA GLU A 145 -16.92 3.93 20.13
C GLU A 145 -15.82 4.51 21.03
N PRO A 146 -15.08 5.57 20.59
CA PRO A 146 -15.14 6.17 19.25
C PRO A 146 -14.58 5.23 18.17
N ALA A 147 -14.95 5.49 16.91
CA ALA A 147 -14.41 4.74 15.78
C ALA A 147 -12.90 4.97 15.65
N GLU A 148 -12.14 3.90 15.45
CA GLU A 148 -10.68 3.92 15.40
C GLU A 148 -10.22 4.28 13.98
N ASP A 149 -9.28 5.23 13.84
CA ASP A 149 -8.56 5.53 12.59
C ASP A 149 -7.06 5.67 12.89
N ILE A 150 -6.28 4.72 12.40
CA ILE A 150 -4.82 4.67 12.51
C ILE A 150 -4.24 5.07 11.15
N PRO A 151 -3.89 6.35 10.95
CA PRO A 151 -3.30 6.83 9.71
C PRO A 151 -1.80 6.53 9.64
N PHE A 152 -1.32 6.22 8.44
CA PHE A 152 0.09 6.21 8.06
C PHE A 152 0.23 7.09 6.81
N ASP A 153 0.81 8.27 6.97
CA ASP A 153 0.85 9.29 5.91
C ASP A 153 2.27 9.53 5.37
N ARG A 154 2.35 10.32 4.29
CA ARG A 154 3.60 10.59 3.55
C ARG A 154 4.33 9.31 3.16
N VAL A 155 3.55 8.32 2.72
CA VAL A 155 4.07 7.01 2.35
C VAL A 155 4.85 7.14 1.04
N GLU A 156 6.16 6.97 1.14
CA GLU A 156 7.04 6.73 0.00
C GLU A 156 7.33 5.24 -0.07
N MET A 157 7.11 4.63 -1.23
CA MET A 157 7.38 3.21 -1.43
C MET A 157 8.11 3.01 -2.74
N VAL A 158 9.15 2.18 -2.74
CA VAL A 158 9.82 1.73 -3.96
C VAL A 158 10.04 0.24 -3.89
N GLY A 159 9.43 -0.47 -4.84
CA GLY A 159 9.66 -1.88 -5.08
C GLY A 159 10.44 -2.09 -6.37
N THR A 160 11.40 -3.02 -6.37
CA THR A 160 12.19 -3.38 -7.55
C THR A 160 12.36 -4.89 -7.72
N ASN A 161 12.72 -5.30 -8.93
CA ASN A 161 13.11 -6.67 -9.29
C ASN A 161 11.99 -7.73 -9.17
N PHE A 162 10.73 -7.35 -9.34
CA PHE A 162 9.60 -8.28 -9.30
C PHE A 162 9.55 -9.26 -10.48
N THR A 163 10.25 -8.97 -11.57
CA THR A 163 10.25 -9.82 -12.77
C THR A 163 11.05 -11.09 -12.59
N ASN A 164 11.90 -11.15 -11.55
CA ASN A 164 12.81 -12.24 -11.24
C ASN A 164 13.59 -12.70 -12.50
N SER A 165 14.08 -11.74 -13.28
CA SER A 165 14.77 -12.00 -14.54
C SER A 165 16.27 -11.95 -14.33
N LYS A 166 16.96 -13.08 -14.56
CA LYS A 166 18.43 -13.15 -14.57
C LYS A 166 19.09 -12.23 -15.60
N LYS A 167 18.32 -11.76 -16.59
CA LYS A 167 18.78 -10.75 -17.56
C LYS A 167 18.79 -9.33 -16.99
N LEU A 168 17.90 -9.05 -16.04
CA LEU A 168 17.69 -7.72 -15.46
C LEU A 168 18.37 -7.55 -14.11
N SER A 169 18.60 -8.63 -13.38
CA SER A 169 19.22 -8.59 -12.05
C SER A 169 20.07 -9.83 -11.79
N LYS A 170 21.14 -9.62 -11.02
CA LYS A 170 22.00 -10.70 -10.49
C LYS A 170 21.30 -11.48 -9.36
N SER A 171 20.33 -10.85 -8.69
CA SER A 171 19.54 -11.46 -7.62
C SER A 171 18.13 -11.76 -8.10
N LEU A 172 17.55 -12.85 -7.61
CA LEU A 172 16.16 -13.24 -7.86
C LEU A 172 15.18 -12.67 -6.83
N ILE A 173 15.69 -11.90 -5.88
CA ILE A 173 14.97 -11.35 -4.74
C ILE A 173 14.38 -10.00 -5.13
N ALA A 174 13.07 -9.84 -4.93
CA ALA A 174 12.40 -8.56 -5.01
C ALA A 174 12.64 -7.77 -3.71
N ASP A 175 12.90 -6.48 -3.83
CA ASP A 175 13.19 -5.57 -2.71
C ASP A 175 12.17 -4.44 -2.69
N ILE A 176 11.55 -4.21 -1.52
CA ILE A 176 10.57 -3.17 -1.27
C ILE A 176 11.08 -2.33 -0.10
N ARG A 177 11.19 -1.02 -0.30
CA ARG A 177 11.44 -0.04 0.78
C ARG A 177 10.20 0.81 0.96
N ILE A 178 9.86 1.09 2.22
CA ILE A 178 8.71 1.89 2.63
C ILE A 178 9.18 2.90 3.66
N GLU A 179 8.80 4.16 3.51
CA GLU A 179 8.98 5.20 4.51
C GLU A 179 7.66 5.95 4.70
N GLY A 180 7.42 6.49 5.90
CA GLY A 180 6.21 7.28 6.18
C GLY A 180 6.08 7.64 7.66
N ARG A 181 4.92 8.19 8.07
CA ARG A 181 4.70 8.64 9.45
C ARG A 181 3.47 7.99 10.09
N PRO A 182 3.65 7.12 11.10
CA PRO A 182 2.54 6.49 11.81
C PRO A 182 1.79 7.50 12.69
N MET A 183 0.46 7.43 12.74
CA MET A 183 -0.38 8.39 13.49
C MET A 183 -0.15 9.86 13.07
N ARG A 184 0.30 10.09 11.82
CA ARG A 184 0.76 11.39 11.30
C ARG A 184 1.89 12.02 12.13
N ALA A 185 2.61 11.20 12.88
CA ALA A 185 3.72 11.56 13.76
C ALA A 185 4.84 10.51 13.65
N GLY A 186 5.99 10.75 14.27
CA GLY A 186 7.14 9.85 14.15
C GLY A 186 7.67 9.65 12.72
N ASP A 187 8.62 8.73 12.60
CA ASP A 187 9.26 8.28 11.35
C ASP A 187 9.24 6.75 11.38
N ALA A 188 8.71 6.12 10.34
CA ALA A 188 8.77 4.69 10.17
C ALA A 188 9.44 4.32 8.85
N ARG A 189 10.30 3.30 8.89
CA ARG A 189 10.99 2.75 7.73
C ARG A 189 10.86 1.25 7.75
N ALA A 190 10.54 0.66 6.61
CA ALA A 190 10.51 -0.77 6.44
C ALA A 190 11.24 -1.20 5.19
N GLN A 191 11.86 -2.38 5.26
CA GLN A 191 12.46 -3.04 4.12
C GLN A 191 11.96 -4.49 4.07
N ILE A 192 11.49 -4.91 2.89
CA ILE A 192 11.07 -6.28 2.63
C ILE A 192 11.90 -6.80 1.46
N SER A 193 12.54 -7.94 1.65
CA SER A 193 13.19 -8.72 0.60
C SER A 193 12.47 -10.05 0.49
N LEU A 194 11.99 -10.45 -0.70
CA LEU A 194 11.28 -11.72 -0.86
C LEU A 194 11.57 -12.38 -2.21
N ASP A 195 11.50 -13.71 -2.27
CA ASP A 195 11.42 -14.46 -3.53
C ASP A 195 9.94 -14.72 -3.87
N PRO A 196 9.38 -14.05 -4.89
CA PRO A 196 7.96 -14.16 -5.21
C PRO A 196 7.57 -15.49 -5.87
N TYR A 197 8.52 -16.38 -6.18
CA TYR A 197 8.28 -17.63 -6.92
C TYR A 197 8.59 -18.90 -6.13
N THR A 198 9.08 -18.78 -4.89
CA THR A 198 9.28 -19.95 -4.03
C THR A 198 7.95 -20.46 -3.49
N ALA A 199 7.68 -21.75 -3.65
CA ALA A 199 6.46 -22.40 -3.13
C ALA A 199 6.36 -22.31 -1.59
N ARG A 200 7.48 -22.14 -0.89
CA ARG A 200 7.54 -21.88 0.55
C ARG A 200 8.05 -20.45 0.77
N PRO A 201 7.43 -19.66 1.66
CA PRO A 201 7.82 -18.28 1.90
C PRO A 201 9.31 -18.17 2.22
N THR A 202 10.00 -17.34 1.43
CA THR A 202 11.39 -16.97 1.67
C THR A 202 11.45 -15.44 1.62
N PHE A 203 11.60 -14.83 2.78
CA PHE A 203 11.63 -13.37 2.92
C PHE A 203 12.48 -12.92 4.10
N ALA A 204 12.87 -11.66 4.07
CA ALA A 204 13.38 -10.90 5.20
C ALA A 204 12.61 -9.58 5.28
N PHE A 205 12.25 -9.17 6.48
CA PHE A 205 11.47 -7.97 6.78
C PHE A 205 12.08 -7.27 7.99
N ASN A 206 12.34 -5.98 7.84
CA ASN A 206 12.77 -5.12 8.93
C ASN A 206 11.82 -3.93 8.98
N LEU A 207 11.42 -3.52 10.18
CA LEU A 207 10.63 -2.33 10.45
C LEU A 207 11.28 -1.58 11.62
N GLU A 208 11.43 -0.28 11.44
CA GLU A 208 11.86 0.64 12.48
C GLU A 208 10.84 1.77 12.59
N VAL A 209 10.41 2.07 13.81
CA VAL A 209 9.58 3.23 14.15
C VAL A 209 10.33 4.06 15.18
N LYS A 210 10.48 5.35 14.90
CA LYS A 210 11.18 6.32 15.73
C LYS A 210 10.27 7.50 16.05
N GLU A 211 10.53 8.11 17.20
CA GLU A 211 9.98 9.42 17.58
C GLU A 211 8.45 9.50 17.54
N LEU A 212 7.74 8.39 17.83
CA LEU A 212 6.28 8.42 17.89
C LEU A 212 5.84 8.92 19.27
N PRO A 213 5.18 10.09 19.39
CA PRO A 213 4.71 10.56 20.69
C PRO A 213 3.67 9.60 21.26
N VAL A 214 3.87 9.08 22.48
CA VAL A 214 2.98 8.07 23.07
C VAL A 214 1.55 8.58 23.26
N VAL A 215 1.37 9.90 23.35
CA VAL A 215 0.05 10.54 23.42
C VAL A 215 -0.82 10.25 22.19
N LYS A 216 -0.21 9.92 21.04
CA LYS A 216 -0.92 9.47 19.83
C LYS A 216 -1.52 8.08 19.98
N LEU A 217 -1.04 7.29 20.95
CA LEU A 217 -1.52 5.94 21.23
C LEU A 217 -2.60 5.91 22.31
N ASN A 218 -3.09 7.07 22.77
CA ASN A 218 -4.04 7.14 23.89
C ASN A 218 -5.37 6.43 23.61
N GLU A 219 -5.88 6.47 22.37
CA GLU A 219 -7.10 5.72 22.02
C GLU A 219 -6.89 4.21 22.23
N PHE A 220 -5.76 3.69 21.76
CA PHE A 220 -5.38 2.29 21.97
C PHE A 220 -5.13 1.97 23.45
N ALA A 221 -4.38 2.81 24.16
CA ALA A 221 -4.05 2.62 25.58
C ALA A 221 -5.28 2.65 26.48
N GLN A 222 -6.25 3.51 26.19
CA GLN A 222 -7.52 3.55 26.91
C GLN A 222 -8.36 2.31 26.61
N ALA A 223 -8.44 1.89 25.33
CA ALA A 223 -9.24 0.74 24.92
C ALA A 223 -8.75 -0.60 25.49
N HIS A 224 -7.44 -0.80 25.62
CA HIS A 224 -6.85 -2.10 26.03
C HIS A 224 -6.19 -2.08 27.41
N GLY A 225 -5.74 -0.92 27.88
CA GLY A 225 -4.98 -0.77 29.12
C GLY A 225 -5.67 0.05 30.21
N GLY A 226 -6.69 0.85 29.86
CA GLY A 226 -7.41 1.69 30.83
C GLY A 226 -6.57 2.83 31.43
N PHE A 227 -5.54 3.29 30.72
CA PHE A 227 -4.68 4.40 31.16
C PHE A 227 -4.43 5.40 30.03
N THR A 228 -3.93 6.57 30.38
CA THR A 228 -3.64 7.66 29.44
C THR A 228 -2.19 8.12 29.58
N PHE A 229 -1.47 8.22 28.47
CA PHE A 229 -0.16 8.85 28.44
C PHE A 229 -0.29 10.38 28.44
N LYS A 230 0.57 11.04 29.23
CA LYS A 230 0.73 12.50 29.24
C LYS A 230 1.95 12.95 28.44
N GLU A 231 3.01 12.17 28.52
CA GLU A 231 4.29 12.45 27.88
C GLU A 231 5.02 11.14 27.58
N GLY A 232 5.94 11.19 26.62
CA GLY A 232 6.86 10.11 26.29
C GLY A 232 7.00 9.91 24.78
N THR A 233 7.99 9.10 24.43
CA THR A 233 8.25 8.70 23.05
C THR A 233 8.28 7.19 22.95
N PHE A 234 7.59 6.67 21.93
CA PHE A 234 7.63 5.27 21.55
C PHE A 234 8.60 5.08 20.38
N LYS A 235 9.41 4.03 20.49
CA LYS A 235 10.28 3.51 19.45
C LYS A 235 10.02 2.01 19.34
N MET A 236 10.22 1.47 18.15
CA MET A 236 10.07 0.03 17.94
C MET A 236 10.99 -0.42 16.83
N ALA A 237 11.68 -1.52 17.06
CA ALA A 237 12.34 -2.29 15.99
C ALA A 237 11.66 -3.65 15.88
N MET A 238 11.50 -4.14 14.66
CA MET A 238 11.01 -5.48 14.38
C MET A 238 11.82 -6.06 13.23
N GLU A 239 12.26 -7.30 13.41
CA GLU A 239 12.82 -8.11 12.32
C GLU A 239 12.05 -9.42 12.23
N ALA A 240 11.72 -9.84 11.02
CA ALA A 240 11.12 -11.13 10.74
C ALA A 240 11.72 -11.71 9.46
N SER A 241 11.97 -13.00 9.44
CA SER A 241 12.44 -13.69 8.25
C SER A 241 11.86 -15.08 8.15
N ALA A 242 11.73 -15.54 6.92
CA ALA A 242 11.38 -16.92 6.62
C ALA A 242 12.42 -17.51 5.68
N ARG A 243 12.84 -18.75 5.96
CA ARG A 243 13.67 -19.55 5.06
C ARG A 243 13.01 -20.92 4.88
N SER A 244 12.55 -21.22 3.67
CA SER A 244 11.89 -22.49 3.36
C SER A 244 10.69 -22.80 4.28
N GLY A 245 9.95 -21.76 4.68
CA GLY A 245 8.78 -21.89 5.57
C GLY A 245 9.09 -22.00 7.08
N ALA A 246 10.36 -21.97 7.49
CA ALA A 246 10.73 -21.77 8.89
C ALA A 246 10.80 -20.27 9.19
N TYR A 247 10.13 -19.81 10.24
CA TYR A 247 10.02 -18.40 10.61
C TYR A 247 10.87 -18.10 11.85
N GLN A 248 11.50 -16.94 11.86
CA GLN A 248 12.15 -16.38 13.04
C GLN A 248 11.99 -14.85 13.03
N GLY A 249 12.05 -14.24 14.20
CA GLY A 249 11.97 -12.80 14.31
C GLY A 249 11.91 -12.34 15.75
N TYR A 250 11.98 -11.02 15.94
CA TYR A 250 11.80 -10.37 17.22
C TYR A 250 11.10 -9.03 17.03
N VAL A 251 10.56 -8.53 18.14
CA VAL A 251 10.05 -7.17 18.25
C VAL A 251 10.60 -6.58 19.53
N GLU A 252 11.11 -5.36 19.45
CA GLU A 252 11.70 -4.62 20.56
C GLU A 252 11.00 -3.27 20.68
N PRO A 253 9.98 -3.17 21.55
CA PRO A 253 9.33 -1.91 21.87
C PRO A 253 10.11 -1.16 22.97
N VAL A 254 10.30 0.14 22.80
CA VAL A 254 10.99 1.00 23.78
C VAL A 254 10.15 2.26 24.05
N PHE A 255 9.99 2.59 25.32
CA PHE A 255 9.31 3.80 25.77
C PHE A 255 10.30 4.68 26.53
N ASP A 256 10.50 5.91 26.04
CA ASP A 256 11.39 6.90 26.66
C ASP A 256 10.56 7.99 27.36
N HIS A 257 10.97 8.38 28.57
CA HIS A 257 10.40 9.49 29.35
C HIS A 257 8.86 9.44 29.47
N MET A 258 8.32 8.25 29.68
CA MET A 258 6.89 8.00 29.69
C MET A 258 6.24 8.42 31.02
N VAL A 259 5.18 9.23 30.94
CA VAL A 259 4.34 9.60 32.08
C VAL A 259 2.91 9.08 31.84
N ILE A 260 2.42 8.25 32.76
CA ILE A 260 1.08 7.67 32.71
C ILE A 260 0.20 8.33 33.78
N PHE A 261 -1.04 8.63 33.40
CA PHE A 261 -2.10 9.03 34.30
C PHE A 261 -3.15 7.91 34.39
N ASN A 262 -3.57 7.59 35.61
CA ASN A 262 -4.64 6.62 35.90
C ASN A 262 -5.63 7.27 36.88
N GLU A 263 -6.90 7.35 36.50
CA GLU A 263 -7.96 7.90 37.36
C GLU A 263 -8.15 7.09 38.65
N LYS A 264 -7.87 5.78 38.64
CA LYS A 264 -7.95 4.94 39.85
C LYS A 264 -6.89 5.27 40.91
N SER A 265 -5.83 5.99 40.55
CA SER A 265 -4.80 6.44 41.50
C SER A 265 -5.16 7.75 42.19
N ALA A 266 -6.21 8.45 41.72
CA ALA A 266 -6.68 9.68 42.35
C ALA A 266 -7.64 9.45 43.53
N GLU A 267 -8.25 8.25 43.63
CA GLU A 267 -9.16 7.88 44.73
C GLU A 267 -8.46 7.30 45.96
N ASN A 268 -7.15 7.07 45.92
CA ASN A 268 -6.39 6.65 47.09
C ASN A 268 -4.98 7.24 47.07
N PRO A 269 -4.81 8.51 47.48
CA PRO A 269 -3.49 9.06 47.73
C PRO A 269 -2.87 8.29 48.91
N ALA A 270 -1.69 7.73 48.69
CA ALA A 270 -0.89 7.09 49.72
C ALA A 270 -0.59 8.05 50.89
#